data_AF-A0A8S9YTE1-F1
#
_entry.id   AF-A0A8S9YTE1-F1
#
_cell.length_a   1.000
_cell.length_b   1.000
_cell.length_c   1.000
_cell.angle_alpha   90.00
_cell.angle_beta   90.00
_cell.angle_gamma   90.00
#
_symmetry.space_group_name_H-M   'P 1'
#
loop_
_entity.id
_entity.type
_entity.pdbx_description
1 polymer ?
#
loop_
_entity_poly.entity_id
_entity_poly.type
_entity_poly.pdbx_seq_one_letter_code
_entity_poly.pdbx_strand_id
1 'polypeptide(L)'
;MQVNAPDDVKDSGVHQLLLKKKLKSDVKLLIVTNCETVVQSPEAHMASLRELVKLFESSKIMSLKEIRVILIASLCVVFKDILPSYHIRNLTEPEKSQQMKKETKKLRFFEENLLVNYRKYTDVLHTILSSAASVGKSTRGAKCCKINWSAVDRVTALRAACQLLEAHPRFNFSEELIQSVLPYLNNNSEKICRAIHAFWRKMSYRLRPAVARILSLVPIKDVADPNGNVGSKRDRNLLSRRERKVSPILLIKRQTGEET
;
A
#
# COMPACT_ATOMS: atom_id res chain seq x y z
N MET A 1 13.92 -41.17 46.46
CA MET A 1 14.92 -40.49 45.59
C MET A 1 14.16 -39.55 44.69
N GLN A 2 14.24 -38.24 44.97
CA GLN A 2 13.65 -37.20 44.13
C GLN A 2 14.44 -37.16 42.81
N VAL A 3 13.75 -37.38 41.70
CA VAL A 3 14.32 -37.21 40.36
C VAL A 3 14.23 -35.72 40.04
N ASN A 4 15.38 -35.06 40.13
CA ASN A 4 15.53 -33.64 39.82
C ASN A 4 15.12 -33.35 38.37
N ALA A 5 14.34 -32.27 38.20
CA ALA A 5 14.03 -31.67 36.92
C ALA A 5 15.34 -31.26 36.20
N PRO A 6 15.43 -31.40 34.86
CA PRO A 6 16.61 -30.97 34.14
C PRO A 6 16.69 -29.44 34.13
N ASP A 7 17.88 -28.96 34.44
CA ASP A 7 18.25 -27.56 34.57
C ASP A 7 17.90 -26.70 33.35
N ASP A 8 17.50 -25.45 33.62
CA ASP A 8 17.37 -24.35 32.67
C ASP A 8 18.74 -24.07 32.00
N VAL A 9 19.09 -24.83 30.97
CA VAL A 9 20.25 -24.55 30.12
C VAL A 9 19.95 -23.29 29.32
N LYS A 10 20.51 -22.15 29.75
CA LYS A 10 20.56 -20.93 28.94
C LYS A 10 21.32 -21.24 27.65
N ASP A 11 20.56 -21.54 26.60
CA ASP A 11 21.07 -21.78 25.25
C ASP A 11 22.13 -20.74 24.87
N SER A 12 23.32 -21.21 24.49
CA SER A 12 24.42 -20.38 23.98
C SER A 12 23.92 -19.38 22.92
N GLY A 13 24.41 -18.14 22.95
CA GLY A 13 23.98 -17.09 22.01
C GLY A 13 24.14 -17.49 20.53
N VAL A 14 25.10 -18.37 20.23
CA VAL A 14 25.30 -18.96 18.90
C VAL A 14 24.14 -19.89 18.52
N HIS A 15 23.68 -20.73 19.45
CA HIS A 15 22.54 -21.64 19.25
C HIS A 15 21.27 -20.85 18.93
N GLN A 16 20.99 -19.77 19.68
CA GLN A 16 19.84 -18.92 19.44
C GLN A 16 19.88 -18.22 18.07
N LEU A 17 21.06 -17.81 17.61
CA LEU A 17 21.24 -17.21 16.29
C LEU A 17 21.00 -18.22 15.16
N LEU A 18 21.49 -19.45 15.32
CA LEU A 18 21.26 -20.54 14.36
C LEU A 18 19.76 -20.88 14.27
N LEU A 19 19.07 -21.00 15.40
CA LEU A 19 17.63 -21.24 15.44
C LEU A 19 16.84 -20.13 14.74
N LYS A 20 17.20 -18.86 14.97
CA LYS A 20 16.56 -17.72 14.28
C LYS A 20 16.81 -17.74 12.78
N LYS A 21 18.01 -18.12 12.33
CA LYS A 21 18.33 -18.25 10.89
C LYS A 21 17.56 -19.39 10.25
N LYS A 22 17.48 -20.55 10.92
CA LYS A 22 16.71 -21.71 10.46
C LYS A 22 15.22 -21.34 10.35
N LEU A 23 14.65 -20.76 11.40
CA LEU A 23 13.27 -20.27 11.39
C LEU A 23 12.99 -19.29 10.24
N LYS A 24 13.86 -18.31 9.99
CA LYS A 24 13.70 -17.40 8.84
C LYS A 24 13.66 -18.15 7.52
N SER A 25 14.52 -19.15 7.36
CA SER A 25 14.63 -19.93 6.12
C SER A 25 13.40 -20.81 5.92
N ASP A 26 12.96 -21.49 6.98
CA ASP A 26 11.77 -22.34 6.99
C ASP A 26 10.51 -21.54 6.65
N VAL A 27 10.37 -20.33 7.23
CA VAL A 27 9.23 -19.45 6.93
C VAL A 27 9.29 -18.92 5.50
N LYS A 28 10.48 -18.60 4.96
CA LYS A 28 10.61 -18.21 3.54
C LYS A 28 10.17 -19.35 2.62
N LEU A 29 10.60 -20.57 2.91
CA LEU A 29 10.20 -21.75 2.15
C LEU A 29 8.69 -21.97 2.22
N LEU A 30 8.10 -21.89 3.42
CA LEU A 30 6.65 -22.00 3.62
C LEU A 30 5.87 -20.98 2.79
N ILE A 31 6.33 -19.71 2.76
CA ILE A 31 5.68 -18.67 1.94
C ILE A 31 5.75 -19.04 0.46
N VAL A 32 6.92 -19.43 -0.04
CA VAL A 32 7.12 -19.78 -1.45
C VAL A 32 6.24 -20.96 -1.84
N THR A 33 6.28 -22.06 -1.09
CA THR A 33 5.48 -23.26 -1.36
C THR A 33 3.99 -22.96 -1.36
N ASN A 34 3.50 -22.19 -0.38
CA ASN A 34 2.08 -21.82 -0.33
C ASN A 34 1.67 -20.86 -1.44
N CYS A 35 2.55 -19.96 -1.89
CA CYS A 35 2.26 -19.10 -3.04
C CYS A 35 2.18 -19.91 -4.33
N GLU A 36 3.09 -20.85 -4.52
CA GLU A 36 3.13 -21.73 -5.70
C GLU A 36 1.87 -22.59 -5.80
N THR A 37 1.45 -23.23 -4.70
CA THR A 37 0.22 -24.06 -4.68
C THR A 37 -1.05 -23.26 -5.00
N VAL A 38 -1.13 -22.02 -4.50
CA VAL A 38 -2.27 -21.14 -4.77
C VAL A 38 -2.31 -20.71 -6.24
N VAL A 39 -1.16 -20.37 -6.84
CA VAL A 39 -1.09 -19.96 -8.24
C VAL A 39 -1.38 -21.13 -9.19
N GLN A 40 -0.91 -22.34 -8.87
CA GLN A 40 -1.17 -23.54 -9.67
C GLN A 40 -2.66 -23.89 -9.75
N SER A 41 -3.40 -23.78 -8.65
CA SER A 41 -4.84 -24.08 -8.62
C SER A 41 -5.54 -23.33 -7.49
N PRO A 42 -6.04 -22.11 -7.75
CA PRO A 42 -6.61 -21.27 -6.71
C PRO A 42 -7.88 -21.89 -6.11
N GLU A 43 -8.78 -22.45 -6.93
CA GLU A 43 -10.05 -23.01 -6.46
C GLU A 43 -9.89 -24.14 -5.44
N ALA A 44 -8.84 -24.95 -5.57
CA ALA A 44 -8.55 -26.08 -4.68
C ALA A 44 -7.76 -25.66 -3.43
N HIS A 45 -6.87 -24.67 -3.54
CA HIS A 45 -5.87 -24.35 -2.51
C HIS A 45 -6.15 -23.06 -1.73
N MET A 46 -7.42 -22.66 -1.58
CA MET A 46 -7.82 -21.53 -0.73
C MET A 46 -7.38 -21.68 0.75
N ALA A 47 -7.11 -22.91 1.21
CA ALA A 47 -6.54 -23.15 2.54
C ALA A 47 -5.13 -22.56 2.68
N SER A 48 -4.25 -22.77 1.71
CA SER A 48 -2.89 -22.21 1.68
C SER A 48 -2.91 -20.68 1.63
N LEU A 49 -3.86 -20.08 0.89
CA LEU A 49 -4.05 -18.63 0.91
C LEU A 49 -4.47 -18.13 2.30
N ARG A 50 -5.39 -18.81 2.97
CA ARG A 50 -5.78 -18.49 4.36
C ARG A 50 -4.59 -18.60 5.31
N GLU A 51 -3.73 -19.60 5.14
CA GLU A 51 -2.52 -19.76 5.96
C GLU A 51 -1.55 -18.59 5.77
N LEU A 52 -1.28 -18.19 4.52
CA LEU A 52 -0.44 -17.03 4.22
C LEU A 52 -0.97 -15.76 4.90
N VAL A 53 -2.28 -15.52 4.82
CA VAL A 53 -2.91 -14.35 5.47
C VAL A 53 -2.84 -14.46 7.00
N LYS A 54 -2.99 -15.66 7.57
CA LYS A 54 -2.85 -15.89 9.02
C LYS A 54 -1.43 -15.61 9.53
N LEU A 55 -0.40 -15.66 8.68
CA LEU A 55 0.97 -15.32 9.09
C LEU A 55 1.08 -13.88 9.61
N PHE A 56 0.23 -12.95 9.14
CA PHE A 56 0.16 -11.59 9.68
C PHE A 56 -0.35 -11.50 11.12
N GLU A 57 -1.06 -12.52 11.61
CA GLU A 57 -1.54 -12.57 12.99
C GLU A 57 -0.47 -13.11 13.95
N SER A 58 0.55 -13.79 13.44
CA SER A 58 1.63 -14.38 14.24
C SER A 58 2.65 -13.33 14.66
N SER A 59 2.64 -12.97 15.96
CA SER A 59 3.60 -12.01 16.54
C SER A 59 5.06 -12.44 16.32
N LYS A 60 5.35 -13.74 16.40
CA LYS A 60 6.71 -14.28 16.19
C LYS A 60 7.22 -13.99 14.78
N ILE A 61 6.40 -14.24 13.78
CA ILE A 61 6.76 -14.03 12.36
C ILE A 61 6.82 -12.54 12.06
N MET A 62 5.85 -11.78 12.55
CA MET A 62 5.78 -10.33 12.35
C MET A 62 6.90 -9.56 13.04
N SER A 63 7.62 -10.14 14.00
CA SER A 63 8.84 -9.54 14.56
C SER A 63 9.98 -9.44 13.52
N LEU A 64 9.99 -10.31 12.50
CA LEU A 64 11.06 -10.44 11.52
C LEU A 64 10.82 -9.51 10.31
N LYS A 65 11.55 -8.40 10.24
CA LYS A 65 11.38 -7.36 9.20
C LYS A 65 11.47 -7.91 7.76
N GLU A 66 12.47 -8.75 7.48
CA GLU A 66 12.66 -9.36 6.16
C GLU A 66 11.44 -10.18 5.73
N ILE A 67 10.89 -10.97 6.64
CA ILE A 67 9.75 -11.85 6.35
C ILE A 67 8.49 -11.04 6.07
N ARG A 68 8.27 -9.93 6.80
CA ARG A 68 7.14 -9.04 6.53
C ARG A 68 7.15 -8.51 5.10
N VAL A 69 8.30 -8.00 4.67
CA VAL A 69 8.47 -7.44 3.33
C VAL A 69 8.22 -8.51 2.27
N ILE A 70 8.79 -9.70 2.45
CA ILE A 70 8.57 -10.84 1.55
C ILE A 70 7.09 -11.22 1.51
N LEU A 71 6.44 -11.38 2.66
CA LEU A 71 5.04 -11.78 2.74
C LEU A 71 4.10 -10.76 2.07
N ILE A 72 4.31 -9.46 2.30
CA ILE A 72 3.53 -8.39 1.67
C ILE A 72 3.68 -8.44 0.15
N ALA A 73 4.91 -8.57 -0.34
CA ALA A 73 5.21 -8.61 -1.77
C ALA A 73 4.69 -9.88 -2.44
N SER A 74 4.92 -11.06 -1.84
CA SER A 74 4.47 -12.34 -2.39
C SER A 74 2.95 -12.40 -2.50
N LEU A 75 2.22 -11.96 -1.47
CA LEU A 75 0.76 -11.91 -1.53
C LEU A 75 0.24 -10.93 -2.58
N CYS A 76 0.93 -9.81 -2.80
CA CYS A 76 0.57 -8.87 -3.88
C CYS A 76 0.62 -9.55 -5.25
N VAL A 77 1.67 -10.34 -5.52
CA VAL A 77 1.81 -11.06 -6.78
C VAL A 77 0.72 -12.12 -6.91
N VAL A 78 0.52 -12.94 -5.87
CA VAL A 78 -0.55 -13.96 -5.86
C VAL A 78 -1.91 -13.33 -6.12
N PHE A 79 -2.27 -12.25 -5.43
CA PHE A 79 -3.54 -11.58 -5.65
C PHE A 79 -3.66 -11.01 -7.06
N LYS A 80 -2.60 -10.43 -7.62
CA LYS A 80 -2.62 -9.94 -8.99
C LYS A 80 -3.02 -11.05 -9.99
N ASP A 81 -2.53 -12.27 -9.79
CA ASP A 81 -2.74 -13.39 -10.72
C ASP A 81 -4.10 -14.08 -10.52
N ILE A 82 -4.59 -14.21 -9.28
CA ILE A 82 -5.85 -14.93 -8.99
C ILE A 82 -7.11 -14.05 -9.04
N LEU A 83 -6.95 -12.72 -9.00
CA LEU A 83 -8.10 -11.81 -8.93
C LEU A 83 -8.86 -11.76 -10.26
N PRO A 84 -10.20 -11.92 -10.25
CA PRO A 84 -11.01 -11.82 -11.44
C PRO A 84 -11.17 -10.36 -11.90
N SER A 85 -11.46 -10.16 -13.18
CA SER A 85 -11.69 -8.83 -13.76
C SER A 85 -13.06 -8.23 -13.41
N TYR A 86 -13.95 -8.99 -12.78
CA TYR A 86 -15.31 -8.57 -12.41
C TYR A 86 -15.41 -8.27 -10.91
N HIS A 87 -16.42 -7.49 -10.53
CA HIS A 87 -16.69 -7.15 -9.14
C HIS A 87 -17.52 -8.23 -8.46
N ILE A 88 -17.06 -8.73 -7.31
CA ILE A 88 -17.74 -9.78 -6.55
C ILE A 88 -18.78 -9.12 -5.61
N ARG A 89 -20.05 -9.53 -5.70
CA ARG A 89 -21.12 -9.04 -4.81
C ARG A 89 -21.23 -9.95 -3.58
N ASN A 90 -21.36 -9.36 -2.40
CA ASN A 90 -21.72 -10.11 -1.20
C ASN A 90 -23.16 -10.63 -1.31
N LEU A 91 -23.34 -11.93 -1.13
CA LEU A 91 -24.65 -12.57 -1.17
C LEU A 91 -25.47 -12.24 0.08
N THR A 92 -26.77 -12.01 -0.12
CA THR A 92 -27.76 -11.81 0.95
C THR A 92 -28.10 -13.15 1.62
N GLU A 93 -28.50 -13.16 2.89
CA GLU A 93 -28.86 -14.39 3.62
C GLU A 93 -29.84 -15.34 2.90
N PRO A 94 -30.94 -14.86 2.27
CA PRO A 94 -31.82 -15.74 1.49
C PRO A 94 -31.16 -16.36 0.25
N GLU A 95 -30.13 -15.74 -0.31
CA GLU A 95 -29.40 -16.26 -1.48
C GLU A 95 -28.35 -17.31 -1.11
N LYS A 96 -27.96 -17.36 0.17
CA LYS A 96 -27.02 -18.37 0.71
C LYS A 96 -27.70 -19.70 1.02
N SER A 97 -28.98 -19.69 1.38
CA SER A 97 -29.75 -20.90 1.71
C SER A 97 -30.31 -21.63 0.49
N GLN A 98 -30.31 -20.98 -0.68
CA GLN A 98 -30.81 -21.57 -1.92
C GLN A 98 -29.97 -22.77 -2.37
N GLN A 99 -30.62 -23.87 -2.75
CA GLN A 99 -29.95 -25.05 -3.29
C GLN A 99 -29.37 -24.77 -4.68
N MET A 100 -28.13 -25.23 -4.90
CA MET A 100 -27.39 -24.97 -6.13
C MET A 100 -26.69 -26.21 -6.65
N LYS A 101 -26.42 -26.19 -7.95
CA LYS A 101 -25.57 -27.19 -8.60
C LYS A 101 -24.18 -27.19 -7.95
N LYS A 102 -23.53 -28.37 -7.97
CA LYS A 102 -22.22 -28.59 -7.32
C LYS A 102 -21.17 -27.59 -7.80
N GLU A 103 -21.12 -27.29 -9.09
CA GLU A 103 -20.16 -26.35 -9.68
C GLU A 103 -20.39 -24.91 -9.20
N THR A 104 -21.64 -24.44 -9.24
CA THR A 104 -21.99 -23.11 -8.74
C THR A 104 -21.66 -22.96 -7.25
N LYS A 105 -21.86 -24.02 -6.46
CA LYS A 105 -21.49 -24.02 -5.04
C LYS A 105 -19.99 -23.91 -4.82
N LYS A 106 -19.17 -24.60 -5.64
CA LYS A 106 -17.71 -24.51 -5.58
C LYS A 106 -17.20 -23.11 -5.91
N LEU A 107 -17.69 -22.53 -7.01
CA LEU A 107 -17.31 -21.19 -7.44
C LEU A 107 -17.66 -20.14 -6.37
N ARG A 108 -18.85 -20.23 -5.78
CA ARG A 108 -19.27 -19.34 -4.68
C ARG A 108 -18.39 -19.45 -3.46
N PHE A 109 -18.06 -20.68 -3.06
CA PHE A 109 -17.16 -20.90 -1.93
C PHE A 109 -15.78 -20.30 -2.20
N PHE A 110 -15.27 -20.45 -3.42
CA PHE A 110 -14.02 -19.81 -3.83
C PHE A 110 -14.11 -18.28 -3.75
N GLU A 111 -15.13 -17.65 -4.34
CA GLU A 111 -15.30 -16.19 -4.32
C GLU A 111 -15.44 -15.61 -2.92
N GLU A 112 -16.22 -16.26 -2.03
CA GLU A 112 -16.38 -15.82 -0.65
C GLU A 112 -15.05 -15.89 0.11
N ASN A 113 -14.30 -16.99 -0.05
CA ASN A 113 -12.99 -17.11 0.58
C ASN A 113 -11.98 -16.12 -0.01
N LEU A 114 -11.98 -15.90 -1.31
CA LEU A 114 -11.11 -14.94 -1.97
C LEU A 114 -11.36 -13.53 -1.43
N LEU A 115 -12.62 -13.11 -1.35
CA LEU A 115 -13.00 -11.79 -0.87
C LEU A 115 -12.64 -11.60 0.61
N VAL A 116 -12.88 -12.60 1.47
CA VAL A 116 -12.51 -12.54 2.89
C VAL A 116 -11.00 -12.42 3.08
N ASN A 117 -10.20 -13.21 2.35
CA ASN A 117 -8.74 -13.16 2.44
C ASN A 117 -8.18 -11.85 1.87
N TYR A 118 -8.72 -11.39 0.74
CA TYR A 118 -8.34 -10.13 0.13
C TYR A 118 -8.67 -8.96 1.05
N ARG A 119 -9.85 -8.95 1.70
CA ARG A 119 -10.22 -7.94 2.69
C ARG A 119 -9.21 -7.86 3.83
N LYS A 120 -8.81 -9.00 4.40
CA LYS A 120 -7.80 -9.04 5.46
C LYS A 120 -6.46 -8.47 4.97
N TYR A 121 -6.05 -8.81 3.75
CA TYR A 121 -4.81 -8.29 3.17
C TYR A 121 -4.87 -6.77 2.95
N THR A 122 -5.96 -6.24 2.39
CA THR A 122 -6.14 -4.79 2.23
C THR A 122 -6.16 -4.08 3.58
N ASP A 123 -6.83 -4.63 4.60
CA ASP A 123 -6.86 -4.08 5.96
C ASP A 123 -5.44 -4.02 6.57
N VAL A 124 -4.60 -5.02 6.30
CA VAL A 124 -3.17 -5.01 6.71
C VAL A 124 -2.41 -3.90 5.98
N LEU A 125 -2.57 -3.76 4.66
CA LEU A 125 -1.95 -2.65 3.90
C LEU A 125 -2.37 -1.29 4.46
N HIS A 126 -3.67 -1.12 4.75
CA HIS A 126 -4.20 0.08 5.40
C HIS A 126 -3.56 0.33 6.76
N THR A 127 -3.37 -0.71 7.57
CA THR A 127 -2.74 -0.57 8.89
C THR A 127 -1.28 -0.14 8.77
N ILE A 128 -0.55 -0.65 7.78
CA ILE A 128 0.85 -0.29 7.53
C ILE A 128 0.97 1.16 7.03
N LEU A 129 0.03 1.57 6.16
CA LEU A 129 0.00 2.89 5.53
C LEU A 129 -0.70 3.96 6.39
N SER A 130 -1.46 3.60 7.42
CA SER A 130 -2.04 4.58 8.32
C SER A 130 -0.94 5.23 9.16
N SER A 131 -0.94 6.56 9.20
CA SER A 131 -0.05 7.28 10.13
C SER A 131 -0.59 7.11 11.55
N ALA A 132 0.29 7.14 12.56
CA ALA A 132 -0.12 7.07 13.96
C ALA A 132 -1.18 8.14 14.36
N ALA A 133 -1.29 9.23 13.59
CA ALA A 133 -2.26 10.31 13.80
C ALA A 133 -3.70 9.96 13.33
N SER A 134 -3.90 8.95 12.48
CA SER A 134 -5.22 8.56 11.95
C SER A 134 -5.79 7.28 12.60
N VAL A 135 -5.20 6.81 13.70
CA VAL A 135 -5.56 5.54 14.38
C VAL A 135 -6.92 5.60 15.09
N GLY A 136 -7.53 6.78 15.22
CA GLY A 136 -8.73 7.00 16.03
C GLY A 136 -10.06 6.37 15.55
N LYS A 137 -10.11 5.58 14.46
CA LYS A 137 -11.40 5.10 13.91
C LYS A 137 -11.47 3.64 13.46
N SER A 138 -10.41 2.83 13.58
CA SER A 138 -10.50 1.42 13.13
C SER A 138 -10.29 0.43 14.27
N THR A 139 -11.39 -0.09 14.80
CA THR A 139 -11.47 -1.29 15.64
C THR A 139 -11.18 -2.59 14.86
N ARG A 140 -10.64 -2.50 13.64
CA ARG A 140 -10.51 -3.62 12.69
C ARG A 140 -9.03 -4.00 12.57
N GLY A 141 -8.62 -5.04 13.30
CA GLY A 141 -7.28 -5.63 13.19
C GLY A 141 -6.33 -5.44 14.38
N ALA A 142 -6.83 -5.48 15.62
CA ALA A 142 -6.12 -5.14 16.87
C ALA A 142 -4.71 -5.76 17.11
N LYS A 143 -4.29 -6.78 16.35
CA LYS A 143 -2.97 -7.41 16.47
C LYS A 143 -1.91 -6.77 15.57
N CYS A 144 -2.25 -6.43 14.32
CA CYS A 144 -1.31 -5.79 13.38
C CYS A 144 -1.01 -4.32 13.75
N CYS A 145 -1.93 -3.67 14.48
CA CYS A 145 -1.78 -2.29 14.96
C CYS A 145 -0.68 -2.13 16.02
N LYS A 146 -0.27 -3.22 16.68
CA LYS A 146 0.73 -3.20 17.77
C LYS A 146 2.17 -3.33 17.28
N ILE A 147 2.37 -3.51 15.98
CA ILE A 147 3.68 -3.74 15.37
C ILE A 147 4.28 -2.39 14.97
N ASN A 148 5.56 -2.19 15.30
CA ASN A 148 6.32 -1.05 14.80
C ASN A 148 6.71 -1.25 13.33
N TRP A 149 5.92 -0.67 12.43
CA TRP A 149 6.14 -0.69 10.99
C TRP A 149 7.31 0.20 10.58
N SER A 150 8.26 -0.36 9.84
CA SER A 150 9.44 0.36 9.33
C SER A 150 9.11 1.15 8.06
N ALA A 151 9.97 2.10 7.68
CA ALA A 151 9.89 2.80 6.40
C ALA A 151 9.93 1.83 5.20
N VAL A 152 10.70 0.74 5.30
CA VAL A 152 10.77 -0.28 4.24
C VAL A 152 9.44 -1.03 4.09
N ASP A 153 8.79 -1.36 5.20
CA ASP A 153 7.47 -2.00 5.19
C ASP A 153 6.45 -1.08 4.51
N ARG A 154 6.46 0.23 4.85
CA ARG A 154 5.57 1.24 4.24
C ARG A 154 5.78 1.38 2.74
N VAL A 155 7.03 1.46 2.28
CA VAL A 155 7.34 1.54 0.84
C VAL A 155 6.89 0.28 0.11
N THR A 156 7.06 -0.90 0.73
CA THR A 156 6.64 -2.18 0.14
C THR A 156 5.11 -2.27 0.06
N ALA A 157 4.41 -1.92 1.14
CA ALA A 157 2.95 -1.89 1.18
C ALA A 157 2.37 -0.89 0.16
N LEU A 158 2.99 0.29 0.04
CA LEU A 158 2.60 1.30 -0.94
C LEU A 158 2.77 0.79 -2.37
N ARG A 159 3.92 0.17 -2.68
CA ARG A 159 4.17 -0.43 -4.00
C ARG A 159 3.17 -1.54 -4.30
N ALA A 160 2.88 -2.41 -3.32
CA ALA A 160 1.89 -3.47 -3.46
C ALA A 160 0.49 -2.92 -3.75
N ALA A 161 0.04 -1.89 -3.01
CA ALA A 161 -1.24 -1.23 -3.25
C ALA A 161 -1.31 -0.62 -4.65
N CYS A 162 -0.26 0.07 -5.10
CA CYS A 162 -0.20 0.65 -6.45
C CYS A 162 -0.23 -0.43 -7.54
N GLN A 163 0.52 -1.54 -7.37
CA GLN A 163 0.54 -2.65 -8.32
C GLN A 163 -0.81 -3.37 -8.44
N LEU A 164 -1.51 -3.55 -7.31
CA LEU A 164 -2.85 -4.13 -7.32
C LEU A 164 -3.86 -3.23 -8.01
N LEU A 165 -3.81 -1.92 -7.75
CA LEU A 165 -4.67 -0.97 -8.43
C LEU A 165 -4.36 -0.91 -9.93
N GLU A 166 -3.08 -1.02 -10.34
CA GLU A 166 -2.67 -1.03 -11.75
C GLU A 166 -3.24 -2.26 -12.47
N ALA A 167 -3.19 -3.43 -11.84
CA ALA A 167 -3.72 -4.67 -12.41
C ALA A 167 -5.26 -4.72 -12.41
N HIS A 168 -5.88 -4.31 -11.30
CA HIS A 168 -7.32 -4.47 -11.05
C HIS A 168 -7.98 -3.18 -10.53
N PRO A 169 -8.14 -2.13 -11.36
CA PRO A 169 -8.59 -0.80 -10.90
C PRO A 169 -10.02 -0.76 -10.33
N ARG A 170 -10.87 -1.68 -10.79
CA ARG A 170 -12.32 -1.71 -10.49
C ARG A 170 -12.70 -2.84 -9.55
N PHE A 171 -11.74 -3.64 -9.11
CA PHE A 171 -12.01 -4.74 -8.19
C PHE A 171 -12.41 -4.19 -6.80
N ASN A 172 -13.02 -5.06 -5.98
CA ASN A 172 -13.50 -4.74 -4.63
C ASN A 172 -12.42 -4.01 -3.80
N PHE A 173 -12.83 -3.13 -2.87
CA PHE A 173 -11.96 -2.34 -1.97
C PHE A 173 -10.93 -1.42 -2.65
N SER A 174 -11.01 -1.22 -3.98
CA SER A 174 -10.16 -0.28 -4.71
C SER A 174 -10.26 1.17 -4.22
N GLU A 175 -11.45 1.62 -3.78
CA GLU A 175 -11.63 2.98 -3.23
C GLU A 175 -10.92 3.14 -1.88
N GLU A 176 -11.03 2.14 -1.01
CA GLU A 176 -10.32 2.11 0.28
C GLU A 176 -8.80 2.14 0.02
N LEU A 177 -8.31 1.27 -0.88
CA LEU A 177 -6.89 1.26 -1.25
C LEU A 177 -6.40 2.62 -1.77
N ILE A 178 -7.17 3.27 -2.65
CA ILE A 178 -6.83 4.62 -3.14
C ILE A 178 -6.75 5.60 -1.96
N GLN A 179 -7.75 5.62 -1.07
CA GLN A 179 -7.74 6.49 0.12
C GLN A 179 -6.49 6.28 0.99
N SER A 180 -5.98 5.05 1.10
CA SER A 180 -4.76 4.76 1.85
C SER A 180 -3.48 5.32 1.20
N VAL A 181 -3.45 5.40 -0.12
CA VAL A 181 -2.29 5.83 -0.91
C VAL A 181 -2.20 7.36 -1.00
N LEU A 182 -3.34 8.06 -1.01
CA LEU A 182 -3.40 9.51 -1.23
C LEU A 182 -2.56 10.37 -0.27
N PRO A 183 -2.51 10.11 1.05
CA PRO A 183 -1.66 10.89 1.97
C PRO A 183 -0.17 10.88 1.61
N TYR A 184 0.26 9.87 0.85
CA TYR A 184 1.65 9.69 0.45
C TYR A 184 2.03 10.44 -0.83
N LEU A 185 1.07 11.03 -1.55
CA LEU A 185 1.31 11.84 -2.75
C LEU A 185 2.23 13.04 -2.47
N ASN A 186 2.00 13.71 -1.34
CA ASN A 186 2.76 14.91 -0.95
C ASN A 186 3.97 14.62 -0.07
N ASN A 187 4.38 13.36 0.01
CA ASN A 187 5.50 12.98 0.86
C ASN A 187 6.84 13.36 0.18
N ASN A 188 7.75 13.96 0.94
CA ASN A 188 9.09 14.35 0.46
C ASN A 188 9.98 13.15 0.06
N SER A 189 9.56 11.91 0.35
CA SER A 189 10.35 10.73 -0.02
C SER A 189 10.28 10.47 -1.53
N GLU A 190 11.40 10.68 -2.22
CA GLU A 190 11.53 10.49 -3.66
C GLU A 190 11.08 9.09 -4.13
N LYS A 191 11.41 8.03 -3.38
CA LYS A 191 11.04 6.65 -3.74
C LYS A 191 9.53 6.44 -3.75
N ILE A 192 8.83 7.04 -2.78
CA ILE A 192 7.39 6.98 -2.62
C ILE A 192 6.72 7.80 -3.73
N CYS A 193 7.17 9.05 -3.91
CA CYS A 193 6.67 9.95 -4.93
C CYS A 193 6.84 9.37 -6.35
N ARG A 194 8.01 8.82 -6.69
CA ARG A 194 8.26 8.15 -7.99
C ARG A 194 7.34 6.95 -8.22
N ALA A 195 7.14 6.09 -7.22
CA ALA A 195 6.27 4.92 -7.35
C ALA A 195 4.82 5.34 -7.60
N ILE A 196 4.33 6.32 -6.85
CA ILE A 196 2.98 6.84 -7.00
C ILE A 196 2.84 7.56 -8.35
N HIS A 197 3.74 8.48 -8.73
CA HIS A 197 3.68 9.17 -10.02
C HIS A 197 3.77 8.23 -11.22
N ALA A 198 4.55 7.15 -11.14
CA ALA A 198 4.59 6.13 -12.18
C ALA A 198 3.23 5.44 -12.35
N PHE A 199 2.57 5.13 -11.23
CA PHE A 199 1.22 4.59 -11.20
C PHE A 199 0.18 5.57 -11.79
N TRP A 200 0.14 6.82 -11.33
CA TRP A 200 -0.83 7.81 -11.81
C TRP A 200 -0.65 8.18 -13.28
N ARG A 201 0.58 8.15 -13.81
CA ARG A 201 0.82 8.36 -15.25
C ARG A 201 0.24 7.26 -16.13
N LYS A 202 0.29 6.01 -15.66
CA LYS A 202 -0.26 4.87 -16.40
C LYS A 202 -1.78 4.77 -16.30
N MET A 203 -2.35 5.35 -15.25
CA MET A 203 -3.76 5.22 -14.97
C MET A 203 -4.62 6.19 -15.80
N SER A 204 -5.23 5.67 -16.86
CA SER A 204 -6.32 6.32 -17.58
C SER A 204 -7.65 6.01 -16.87
N TYR A 205 -8.07 6.81 -15.90
CA TYR A 205 -9.39 6.62 -15.28
C TYR A 205 -10.49 7.41 -16.00
N ARG A 206 -11.64 6.77 -16.24
CA ARG A 206 -12.94 7.41 -15.96
C ARG A 206 -12.99 7.57 -14.44
N LEU A 207 -12.53 8.72 -13.92
CA LEU A 207 -12.48 8.96 -12.48
C LEU A 207 -13.86 8.73 -11.86
N ARG A 208 -13.96 7.79 -10.92
CA ARG A 208 -15.17 7.69 -10.10
C ARG A 208 -15.36 9.00 -9.34
N PRO A 209 -16.60 9.52 -9.22
CA PRO A 209 -16.87 10.75 -8.47
C PRO A 209 -16.37 10.70 -7.02
N ALA A 210 -16.35 9.51 -6.41
CA ALA A 210 -15.75 9.30 -5.09
C ALA A 210 -14.23 9.61 -5.09
N VAL A 211 -13.48 9.05 -6.04
CA VAL A 211 -12.03 9.26 -6.17
C VAL A 211 -11.71 10.72 -6.50
N ALA A 212 -12.48 11.34 -7.39
CA ALA A 212 -12.33 12.76 -7.73
C ALA A 212 -12.52 13.68 -6.51
N ARG A 213 -13.55 13.40 -5.69
CA ARG A 213 -13.77 14.10 -4.43
C ARG A 213 -12.59 13.93 -3.48
N ILE A 214 -12.07 12.72 -3.32
CA ILE A 214 -10.95 12.51 -2.38
C ILE A 214 -9.68 13.21 -2.88
N LEU A 215 -9.42 13.20 -4.19
CA LEU A 215 -8.31 13.94 -4.79
C LEU A 215 -8.42 15.46 -4.60
N SER A 216 -9.63 16.02 -4.71
CA SER A 216 -9.84 17.47 -4.46
C SER A 216 -9.54 17.89 -3.01
N LEU A 217 -9.54 16.94 -2.06
CA LEU A 217 -9.24 17.20 -0.66
C LEU A 217 -7.75 17.08 -0.33
N VAL A 218 -6.90 16.66 -1.28
CA VAL A 218 -5.44 16.57 -1.07
C VAL A 218 -4.85 17.98 -1.18
N PRO A 219 -4.27 18.55 -0.11
CA PRO A 219 -3.69 19.89 -0.17
C PRO A 219 -2.47 19.88 -1.09
N ILE A 220 -2.47 20.67 -2.16
CA ILE A 220 -1.31 20.75 -3.06
C ILE A 220 -0.20 21.50 -2.30
N LYS A 221 0.96 20.85 -2.13
CA LYS A 221 2.14 21.50 -1.58
C LYS A 221 2.83 22.25 -2.71
N ASP A 222 2.90 23.58 -2.60
CA ASP A 222 3.66 24.39 -3.56
C ASP A 222 5.11 23.92 -3.58
N VAL A 223 5.58 23.53 -4.76
CA VAL A 223 6.98 23.19 -5.00
C VAL A 223 7.75 24.50 -4.95
N ALA A 224 8.47 24.75 -3.85
CA ALA A 224 9.40 25.86 -3.79
C ALA A 224 10.53 25.59 -4.79
N ASP A 225 10.51 26.25 -5.94
CA ASP A 225 11.62 26.21 -6.89
C ASP A 225 12.83 26.92 -6.25
N PRO A 226 13.92 26.20 -5.90
CA PRO A 226 15.11 26.84 -5.31
C PRO A 226 15.83 27.77 -6.32
N ASN A 227 15.55 27.59 -7.63
CA ASN A 227 15.99 28.46 -8.72
C ASN A 227 14.87 29.38 -9.25
N GLY A 228 13.69 29.34 -8.65
CA GLY A 228 12.61 30.25 -8.99
C GLY A 228 13.02 31.64 -8.52
N ASN A 229 13.49 32.48 -9.44
CA ASN A 229 13.65 33.89 -9.16
C ASN A 229 12.28 34.38 -8.67
N VAL A 230 12.15 34.60 -7.36
CA VAL A 230 10.95 35.19 -6.76
C VAL A 230 10.98 36.63 -7.23
N GLY A 231 10.51 36.83 -8.47
CA GLY A 231 10.26 38.14 -9.01
C GLY A 231 9.32 38.79 -8.03
N SER A 232 9.88 39.67 -7.19
CA SER A 232 9.13 40.54 -6.31
C SER A 232 7.94 41.04 -7.12
N LYS A 233 6.72 40.66 -6.74
CA LYS A 233 5.51 41.20 -7.34
C LYS A 233 5.53 42.69 -7.02
N ARG A 234 6.21 43.48 -7.86
CA ARG A 234 6.23 44.94 -7.75
C ARG A 234 4.82 45.40 -8.02
N ASP A 235 4.18 45.97 -7.00
CA ASP A 235 2.86 46.55 -7.12
C ASP A 235 2.88 47.63 -8.21
N ARG A 236 2.21 47.35 -9.33
CA ARG A 236 2.12 48.26 -10.49
C ARG A 236 1.49 49.61 -10.13
N ASN A 237 0.84 49.68 -8.97
CA ASN A 237 0.18 50.86 -8.45
C ASN A 237 1.15 51.89 -7.85
N LEU A 238 2.37 51.48 -7.49
CA LEU A 238 3.40 52.39 -6.96
C LEU A 238 4.24 53.07 -8.05
N LEU A 239 4.03 52.73 -9.33
CA LEU A 239 4.74 53.32 -10.46
C LEU A 239 4.03 54.59 -10.97
N SER A 240 4.82 55.64 -11.22
CA SER A 240 4.37 56.91 -11.81
C SER A 240 3.80 56.68 -13.22
N ARG A 241 2.84 57.50 -13.65
CA ARG A 241 2.21 57.39 -14.99
C ARG A 241 3.24 57.39 -16.14
N ARG A 242 4.40 58.02 -15.97
CA ARG A 242 5.50 58.01 -16.95
C ARG A 242 6.16 56.63 -17.05
N GLU A 243 6.34 55.94 -15.94
CA GLU A 243 6.98 54.61 -15.88
C GLU A 243 6.11 53.51 -16.47
N ARG A 244 4.78 53.67 -16.41
CA ARG A 244 3.81 52.73 -17.03
C ARG A 244 3.81 52.75 -18.55
N LYS A 245 4.28 53.84 -19.17
CA LYS A 245 4.27 54.03 -20.64
C LYS A 245 5.59 53.68 -21.31
N VAL A 246 6.63 53.35 -20.53
CA VAL A 246 7.90 52.88 -21.09
C VAL A 246 7.70 51.45 -21.57
N SER A 247 7.95 51.18 -22.85
CA SER A 247 7.80 49.85 -23.42
C SER A 247 8.74 48.86 -22.69
N PRO A 248 8.31 47.60 -22.48
CA PRO A 248 9.09 46.61 -21.73
C PRO A 248 10.52 46.43 -22.25
N ILE A 249 10.72 46.61 -23.56
CA ILE A 249 12.00 46.53 -24.26
C ILE A 249 12.99 47.61 -23.80
N LEU A 250 12.53 48.84 -23.55
CA LEU A 250 13.39 49.94 -23.07
C LEU A 250 13.81 49.75 -21.61
N LEU A 251 12.95 49.12 -20.80
CA LEU A 251 13.24 48.78 -19.41
C LEU A 251 14.30 47.67 -19.30
N ILE A 252 14.24 46.69 -20.21
CA ILE A 252 15.22 45.62 -20.31
C ILE A 252 16.58 46.18 -20.77
N LYS A 253 16.61 47.03 -21.82
CA LYS A 253 17.85 47.67 -22.28
C LYS A 253 18.55 48.51 -21.21
N ARG A 254 17.80 49.22 -20.37
CA ARG A 254 18.37 49.97 -19.22
C ARG A 254 18.93 49.07 -18.12
N GLN A 255 18.44 47.85 -17.97
CA GLN A 255 18.90 46.90 -16.95
C GLN A 255 20.08 46.06 -17.43
N THR A 256 20.22 45.85 -18.74
CA THR A 256 21.31 45.06 -19.33
C THR A 256 22.52 45.89 -19.75
N GLY A 257 22.47 47.23 -19.63
CA GLY A 257 23.62 48.11 -19.89
C GLY A 257 24.06 48.14 -21.36
N GLU A 258 23.21 47.71 -22.29
CA GLU A 258 23.46 47.81 -23.73
C GLU A 258 22.99 49.18 -24.22
N GLU A 259 23.82 50.20 -24.01
CA GLU A 259 23.74 51.47 -24.74
C GLU A 259 24.66 51.40 -25.96
N THR A 260 24.10 51.57 -27.15
CA THR A 260 24.82 52.13 -28.30
C THR A 260 24.59 53.63 -28.34
#